data_AF-A0A1I7Z5T4-F1
#
_entry.id   AF-A0A1I7Z5T4-F1
#
_cell.length_a   1.000
_cell.length_b   1.000
_cell.length_c   1.000
_cell.angle_alpha   90.00
_cell.angle_beta   90.00
_cell.angle_gamma   90.00
#
_symmetry.space_group_name_H-M   'P 1'
#
loop_
_entity.id
_entity.type
_entity.pdbx_description
1 polymer ?
#
loop_
_entity_poly.entity_id
_entity_poly.type
_entity_poly.pdbx_seq_one_letter_code
_entity_poly.pdbx_strand_id
1 'polypeptide(L)'
;MCIPTVLYPARLQIKHLKEKAQRCFDAKNYYGALQAYLLIYPRLKKQKKYDALVDCLFKGVMKFFKVDEFASGLHLADFIVEVLAISDETLTRFEKRHGSIKSLLPTGTVCKSDIKTVLKWNRVLGATKVHPIPATELEIELD
;
A
#
# COMPACT_ATOMS: atom_id res chain seq x y z
N MET A 1 -18.85 9.38 33.66
CA MET A 1 -18.08 10.56 33.23
C MET A 1 -17.74 10.40 31.75
N CYS A 2 -18.44 11.12 30.88
CA CYS A 2 -18.14 11.09 29.44
C CYS A 2 -17.00 12.07 29.18
N ILE A 3 -15.82 11.55 28.83
CA ILE A 3 -14.71 12.38 28.35
C ILE A 3 -15.18 13.01 27.04
N PRO A 4 -15.15 14.35 26.88
CA PRO A 4 -15.60 14.98 25.65
C PRO A 4 -14.66 14.55 24.53
N THR A 5 -15.20 13.85 23.54
CA THR A 5 -14.53 13.61 22.27
C THR A 5 -14.26 14.97 21.64
N VAL A 6 -13.08 15.53 21.90
CA VAL A 6 -12.60 16.71 21.19
C VAL A 6 -12.59 16.33 19.72
N LEU A 7 -13.61 16.77 19.01
CA LEU A 7 -13.84 16.48 17.60
C LEU A 7 -12.80 17.26 16.81
N TYR A 8 -11.55 16.78 16.83
CA TYR A 8 -10.50 17.34 16.00
C TYR A 8 -11.00 17.35 14.56
N PRO A 9 -10.88 18.45 13.83
CA PRO A 9 -11.29 18.47 12.43
C PRO A 9 -10.54 17.36 11.70
N ALA A 10 -11.24 16.61 10.84
CA ALA A 10 -10.72 15.39 10.22
C ALA A 10 -9.36 15.59 9.53
N ARG A 11 -9.04 16.83 9.11
CA ARG A 11 -7.75 17.24 8.53
C ARG A 11 -6.60 17.26 9.56
N LEU A 12 -6.82 17.75 10.79
CA LEU A 12 -5.83 17.69 11.87
C LEU A 12 -5.53 16.23 12.27
N GLN A 13 -6.57 15.38 12.27
CA GLN A 13 -6.42 13.97 12.61
C GLN A 13 -5.50 13.21 11.64
N ILE A 14 -5.61 13.46 10.32
CA ILE A 14 -4.73 12.80 9.33
C ILE A 14 -3.27 13.21 9.53
N LYS A 15 -2.99 14.49 9.80
CA LYS A 15 -1.62 14.98 10.05
C LYS A 15 -1.00 14.27 11.25
N HIS A 16 -1.71 14.23 12.38
CA HIS A 16 -1.23 13.55 13.59
C HIS A 16 -1.03 12.04 13.38
N LEU A 17 -1.85 11.39 12.56
CA LEU A 17 -1.66 9.97 12.24
C LEU A 17 -0.42 9.73 11.38
N LYS A 18 -0.11 10.63 10.43
CA LYS A 18 1.13 10.54 9.65
C LYS A 18 2.36 10.73 10.53
N GLU A 19 2.31 11.70 11.44
CA GLU A 19 3.37 11.92 12.44
C GLU A 19 3.50 10.72 13.38
N LYS A 20 2.38 10.13 13.81
CA LYS A 20 2.38 8.89 14.61
C LYS A 20 3.04 7.75 13.84
N ALA A 21 2.69 7.54 12.57
CA ALA A 21 3.30 6.52 11.74
C ALA A 21 4.83 6.72 11.63
N GLN A 22 5.28 7.97 11.45
CA GLN A 22 6.70 8.29 11.42
C GLN A 22 7.39 7.97 12.74
N ARG A 23 6.85 8.44 13.88
CA ARG A 23 7.40 8.12 15.20
C ARG A 23 7.48 6.61 15.46
N CYS A 24 6.49 5.86 14.99
CA CYS A 24 6.51 4.41 15.07
C CYS A 24 7.63 3.78 14.22
N PHE A 25 7.87 4.28 13.00
CA PHE A 25 9.04 3.86 12.21
C PHE A 25 10.36 4.20 12.91
N ASP A 26 10.50 5.40 13.44
CA ASP A 26 11.72 5.85 14.14
C ASP A 26 12.00 4.97 15.37
N ALA A 27 10.94 4.51 16.05
CA ALA A 27 11.03 3.60 17.19
C ALA A 27 11.09 2.11 16.79
N LYS A 28 11.23 1.76 15.51
CA LYS A 28 11.15 0.39 14.97
C LYS A 28 9.89 -0.38 15.38
N ASN A 29 8.82 0.32 15.73
CA ASN A 29 7.51 -0.24 16.03
C ASN A 29 6.68 -0.30 14.73
N TYR A 30 7.03 -1.25 13.87
CA TYR A 30 6.45 -1.37 12.53
C TYR A 30 4.97 -1.76 12.56
N TYR A 31 4.55 -2.57 13.54
CA TYR A 31 3.14 -2.84 13.81
C TYR A 31 2.36 -1.55 14.11
N GLY A 32 2.88 -0.70 15.01
CA GLY A 32 2.27 0.59 15.33
C GLY A 32 2.20 1.54 14.14
N ALA A 33 3.21 1.51 13.27
CA ALA A 33 3.22 2.27 12.02
C ALA A 33 2.11 1.78 11.08
N LEU A 34 1.95 0.46 10.93
CA LEU A 34 0.91 -0.14 10.09
C LEU A 34 -0.48 0.24 10.60
N GLN A 35 -0.72 0.13 11.90
CA GLN A 35 -1.99 0.52 12.53
C GLN A 35 -2.32 2.00 12.29
N ALA A 36 -1.31 2.87 12.29
CA ALA A 36 -1.53 4.29 11.97
C ALA A 36 -1.97 4.48 10.50
N TYR A 37 -1.42 3.73 9.55
CA TYR A 37 -1.90 3.76 8.15
C TYR A 37 -3.29 3.18 7.97
N LEU A 38 -3.61 2.06 8.65
CA LEU A 38 -4.95 1.46 8.63
C LEU A 38 -6.02 2.42 9.18
N LEU A 39 -5.63 3.32 10.08
CA LEU A 39 -6.47 4.40 10.58
C LEU A 39 -6.58 5.58 9.60
N ILE A 40 -5.55 5.87 8.79
CA ILE A 40 -5.58 6.90 7.76
C ILE A 40 -6.51 6.50 6.60
N TYR A 41 -6.46 5.23 6.20
CA TYR A 41 -7.17 4.69 5.05
C TYR A 41 -8.67 5.06 5.00
N PRO A 42 -9.52 4.63 5.97
CA PRO A 42 -10.95 4.87 5.90
C PRO A 42 -11.29 6.37 6.01
N ARG A 43 -10.43 7.15 6.68
CA ARG A 43 -10.63 8.60 6.87
C ARG A 43 -10.43 9.38 5.56
N LEU A 44 -9.37 9.10 4.81
CA LEU A 44 -9.15 9.75 3.51
C LEU A 44 -10.10 9.21 2.44
N LYS A 45 -10.45 7.91 2.50
CA LYS A 45 -11.45 7.30 1.62
C LYS A 45 -12.82 7.98 1.79
N LYS A 46 -13.28 8.19 3.03
CA LYS A 46 -14.53 8.92 3.32
C LYS A 46 -14.52 10.36 2.82
N GLN A 47 -13.35 11.00 2.78
CA GLN A 47 -13.17 12.35 2.23
C GLN A 47 -13.07 12.37 0.69
N LYS A 48 -13.15 11.22 0.01
CA LYS A 48 -12.95 11.07 -1.45
C LYS A 48 -11.62 11.64 -1.95
N LYS A 49 -10.61 11.72 -1.07
CA LYS A 49 -9.26 12.21 -1.40
C LYS A 49 -8.39 11.06 -1.87
N TYR A 50 -8.79 10.40 -2.96
CA TYR A 50 -8.16 9.18 -3.44
C TYR A 50 -6.70 9.40 -3.83
N ASP A 51 -6.40 10.48 -4.56
CA ASP A 51 -5.03 10.80 -4.98
C ASP A 51 -4.09 10.94 -3.78
N ALA A 52 -4.52 11.68 -2.75
CA ALA A 52 -3.73 11.89 -1.53
C ALA A 52 -3.67 10.64 -0.64
N LEU A 53 -4.69 9.77 -0.72
CA LEU A 53 -4.71 8.49 -0.03
C LEU A 53 -3.68 7.55 -0.64
N VAL A 54 -3.72 7.34 -1.96
CA VAL A 54 -2.80 6.44 -2.63
C VAL A 54 -1.35 6.91 -2.46
N ASP A 55 -1.07 8.21 -2.60
CA ASP A 55 0.28 8.74 -2.35
C ASP A 55 0.77 8.48 -0.92
N CYS A 56 -0.15 8.56 0.05
CA CYS A 56 0.18 8.32 1.46
C CYS A 56 0.48 6.85 1.72
N LEU A 57 -0.36 5.95 1.22
CA LEU A 57 -0.17 4.51 1.39
C LEU A 57 1.08 4.05 0.65
N PHE A 58 1.30 4.52 -0.59
CA PHE A 58 2.46 4.17 -1.39
C PHE A 58 3.77 4.54 -0.70
N LYS A 59 3.87 5.76 -0.16
CA LYS A 59 5.02 6.17 0.67
C LYS A 59 5.21 5.27 1.90
N GLY A 60 4.12 4.78 2.49
CA GLY A 60 4.17 3.83 3.60
C GLY A 60 4.71 2.47 3.18
N VAL A 61 4.22 1.92 2.05
CA VAL A 61 4.68 0.64 1.48
C VAL A 61 6.19 0.70 1.23
N MET A 62 6.67 1.75 0.56
CA MET A 62 8.11 1.91 0.30
C MET A 62 8.94 2.02 1.58
N LYS A 63 8.40 2.59 2.66
CA LYS A 63 9.09 2.64 3.96
C LYS A 63 9.18 1.26 4.60
N PHE A 64 8.12 0.45 4.55
CA PHE A 64 8.14 -0.92 5.05
C PHE A 64 9.12 -1.79 4.28
N PHE A 65 9.15 -1.69 2.94
CA PHE A 65 10.10 -2.45 2.13
C PHE A 65 11.55 -2.06 2.39
N LYS A 66 11.84 -0.78 2.68
CA LYS A 66 13.20 -0.31 3.03
C LYS A 66 13.75 -0.86 4.34
N VAL A 67 12.88 -1.39 5.21
CA VAL A 67 13.25 -1.97 6.51
C VAL A 67 12.94 -3.46 6.57
N ASP A 68 12.78 -4.10 5.40
CA ASP A 68 12.50 -5.53 5.22
C ASP A 68 11.19 -6.03 5.88
N GLU A 69 10.27 -5.11 6.19
CA GLU A 69 8.94 -5.40 6.72
C GLU A 69 7.93 -5.69 5.60
N PHE A 70 8.23 -6.69 4.78
CA PHE A 70 7.48 -6.98 3.55
C PHE A 70 6.01 -7.31 3.81
N ALA A 71 5.70 -8.09 4.86
CA ALA A 71 4.32 -8.45 5.20
C ALA A 71 3.45 -7.22 5.51
N SER A 72 3.99 -6.28 6.30
CA SER A 72 3.34 -5.00 6.61
C SER A 72 3.18 -4.13 5.36
N GLY A 73 4.21 -4.10 4.52
CA GLY A 73 4.19 -3.39 3.23
C GLY A 73 3.12 -3.95 2.28
N LEU A 74 3.06 -5.27 2.10
CA LEU A 74 2.09 -5.95 1.24
C LEU A 74 0.65 -5.78 1.75
N HIS A 75 0.45 -5.87 3.07
CA HIS A 75 -0.87 -5.59 3.65
C HIS A 75 -1.34 -4.17 3.36
N LEU A 76 -0.43 -3.19 3.47
CA LEU A 76 -0.75 -1.81 3.12
C LEU A 76 -1.00 -1.63 1.61
N ALA A 77 -0.31 -2.43 0.80
CA ALA A 77 -0.46 -2.46 -0.64
C ALA A 77 -1.87 -2.92 -1.05
N ASP A 78 -2.47 -3.91 -0.39
CA ASP A 78 -3.85 -4.35 -0.70
C ASP A 78 -4.86 -3.19 -0.71
N PHE A 79 -4.70 -2.21 0.19
CA PHE A 79 -5.54 -1.01 0.21
C PHE A 79 -5.28 -0.05 -0.95
N ILE A 80 -4.05 -0.01 -1.49
CA ILE A 80 -3.75 0.77 -2.70
C ILE A 80 -4.55 0.21 -3.88
N VAL A 81 -4.51 -1.11 -4.09
CA VAL A 81 -5.27 -1.77 -5.16
C VAL A 81 -6.75 -1.47 -5.05
N GLU A 82 -7.30 -1.56 -3.83
CA GLU A 82 -8.71 -1.27 -3.60
C GLU A 82 -9.09 0.16 -4.00
N VAL A 83 -8.21 1.15 -3.73
CA VAL A 83 -8.47 2.55 -4.09
C VAL A 83 -8.29 2.81 -5.57
N LEU A 84 -7.29 2.19 -6.20
CA LEU A 84 -7.06 2.31 -7.64
C LEU A 84 -8.20 1.70 -8.46
N ALA A 85 -8.84 0.65 -7.95
CA ALA A 85 -10.00 0.01 -8.57
C ALA A 85 -11.28 0.86 -8.51
N ILE A 86 -11.27 2.05 -7.87
CA ILE A 86 -12.45 2.92 -7.78
C ILE A 86 -12.76 3.60 -9.12
N SER A 87 -11.73 4.03 -9.86
CA SER A 87 -11.91 4.59 -11.21
C SER A 87 -10.62 4.53 -12.03
N ASP A 88 -10.77 4.33 -13.34
CA ASP A 88 -9.65 4.34 -14.29
C ASP A 88 -8.85 5.65 -14.23
N GLU A 89 -9.51 6.78 -14.01
CA GLU A 89 -8.85 8.07 -13.86
C GLU A 89 -7.93 8.12 -12.64
N THR A 90 -8.30 7.44 -11.54
CA THR A 90 -7.47 7.36 -10.33
C THR A 90 -6.21 6.54 -10.62
N LEU A 91 -6.34 5.45 -11.38
CA LEU A 91 -5.23 4.65 -11.86
C LEU A 91 -4.30 5.46 -12.77
N THR A 92 -4.84 6.12 -13.80
CA THR A 92 -4.03 6.95 -14.72
C THR A 92 -3.29 8.07 -13.99
N ARG A 93 -3.94 8.75 -13.04
CA ARG A 93 -3.28 9.80 -12.23
C ARG A 93 -2.20 9.24 -11.30
N PHE A 94 -2.35 8.00 -10.83
CA PHE A 94 -1.31 7.34 -10.06
C PHE A 94 -0.11 6.98 -10.93
N GLU A 95 -0.34 6.32 -12.06
CA GLU A 95 0.72 5.89 -12.98
C GLU A 95 1.53 7.07 -13.51
N LYS A 96 0.88 8.20 -13.81
CA LYS A 96 1.56 9.43 -14.21
C LYS A 96 2.52 9.97 -13.13
N ARG A 97 2.24 9.73 -11.85
CA ARG A 97 3.01 10.30 -10.72
C ARG A 97 4.10 9.39 -10.21
N HIS A 98 3.85 8.08 -10.19
CA HIS A 98 4.78 7.10 -9.60
C HIS A 98 5.38 6.14 -10.63
N GLY A 99 5.02 6.30 -11.90
CA GLY A 99 5.35 5.32 -12.94
C GLY A 99 4.41 4.13 -12.89
N SER A 100 4.66 3.16 -13.79
CA SER A 100 3.86 1.94 -13.81
C SER A 100 4.12 1.13 -12.53
N ILE A 101 3.06 0.65 -11.91
CA ILE A 101 3.16 -0.11 -10.66
C ILE A 101 4.09 -1.32 -10.76
N LYS A 102 4.19 -1.93 -11.95
CA LYS A 102 5.05 -3.09 -12.23
C LYS A 102 6.54 -2.80 -11.98
N SER A 103 6.99 -1.56 -12.16
CA SER A 103 8.39 -1.20 -11.93
C SER A 103 8.71 -0.89 -10.46
N LEU A 104 7.71 -0.91 -9.56
CA LEU A 104 7.86 -0.47 -8.17
C LEU A 104 7.95 -1.64 -7.17
N LEU A 105 7.82 -2.89 -7.65
CA LEU A 105 7.93 -4.08 -6.80
C LEU A 105 9.40 -4.52 -6.69
N PRO A 106 9.89 -4.87 -5.49
CA PRO A 106 11.21 -5.47 -5.34
C PRO A 106 11.22 -6.84 -6.05
N THR A 107 12.08 -6.97 -7.07
CA THR A 107 12.15 -8.11 -7.98
C THR A 107 12.73 -9.39 -7.37
N GLY A 108 12.93 -9.47 -6.05
CA GLY A 108 13.71 -10.56 -5.44
C GLY A 108 13.29 -11.08 -4.06
N THR A 109 12.19 -10.63 -3.45
CA THR A 109 11.87 -10.99 -2.05
C THR A 109 10.38 -11.24 -1.80
N VAL A 110 9.77 -12.11 -2.61
CA VAL A 110 8.33 -12.41 -2.52
C VAL A 110 8.16 -13.90 -2.26
N CYS A 111 7.72 -14.26 -1.05
CA CYS A 111 7.47 -15.65 -0.67
C CYS A 111 6.24 -16.20 -1.43
N LYS A 112 6.07 -17.53 -1.53
CA LYS A 112 5.00 -18.17 -2.36
C LYS A 112 3.57 -17.68 -2.02
N SER A 113 3.31 -17.21 -0.81
CA SER A 113 2.04 -16.59 -0.40
C SER A 113 1.86 -15.16 -0.91
N ASP A 114 2.96 -14.42 -1.08
CA ASP A 114 3.01 -13.04 -1.56
C ASP A 114 2.85 -12.97 -3.08
N ILE A 115 3.14 -14.08 -3.78
CA ILE A 115 2.87 -14.27 -5.20
C ILE A 115 1.38 -14.09 -5.50
N LYS A 116 0.44 -14.50 -4.64
CA LYS A 116 -1.00 -14.26 -4.89
C LYS A 116 -1.36 -12.79 -4.86
N THR A 117 -0.74 -12.01 -3.98
CA THR A 117 -0.94 -10.57 -3.89
C THR A 117 -0.25 -9.88 -5.07
N VAL A 118 0.99 -10.22 -5.37
CA VAL A 118 1.70 -9.76 -6.58
C VAL A 118 0.98 -10.14 -7.88
N LEU A 119 0.36 -11.33 -7.94
CA LEU A 119 -0.49 -11.78 -9.06
C LEU A 119 -1.85 -11.06 -9.08
N LYS A 120 -2.44 -10.75 -7.93
CA LYS A 120 -3.66 -9.92 -7.83
C LYS A 120 -3.38 -8.50 -8.31
N TRP A 121 -2.23 -7.94 -7.94
CA TRP A 121 -1.69 -6.72 -8.50
C TRP A 121 -1.48 -6.86 -10.02
N ASN A 122 -0.79 -7.90 -10.50
CA ASN A 122 -0.60 -8.14 -11.93
C ASN A 122 -1.90 -8.38 -12.71
N ARG A 123 -2.95 -8.94 -12.10
CA ARG A 123 -4.27 -9.16 -12.70
C ARG A 123 -5.07 -7.87 -12.81
N VAL A 124 -5.04 -7.05 -11.77
CA VAL A 124 -5.63 -5.69 -11.79
C VAL A 124 -4.88 -4.80 -12.81
N LEU A 125 -3.59 -5.02 -13.00
CA LEU A 125 -2.70 -4.28 -13.92
C LEU A 125 -2.47 -4.96 -15.28
N GLY A 126 -3.12 -6.10 -15.51
CA GLY A 126 -2.96 -6.97 -16.68
C GLY A 126 -4.21 -7.04 -17.55
N ALA A 127 -5.32 -6.43 -17.10
CA ALA A 127 -6.50 -6.20 -17.93
C ALA A 127 -6.21 -5.25 -19.12
N THR A 128 -5.08 -4.54 -19.10
CA THR A 128 -4.48 -3.88 -20.27
C THR A 128 -3.33 -4.73 -20.83
N LYS A 129 -3.72 -5.78 -21.57
CA LYS A 129 -2.95 -6.56 -22.56
C LYS A 129 -1.48 -6.86 -22.24
N VAL A 130 -1.17 -8.00 -21.59
CA VAL A 130 0.04 -8.83 -21.89
C VAL A 130 -0.25 -10.30 -21.57
N HIS A 131 0.23 -11.21 -22.43
CA HIS A 131 0.11 -12.66 -22.36
C HIS A 131 0.66 -13.30 -21.06
N PRO A 132 0.09 -14.45 -20.63
CA PRO A 132 0.53 -15.16 -19.43
C PRO A 132 1.95 -15.73 -19.58
N ILE A 133 2.76 -15.58 -18.53
CA ILE A 133 4.06 -16.24 -18.40
C ILE A 133 3.82 -17.76 -18.27
N PRO A 134 4.40 -18.60 -19.14
CA PRO A 134 4.21 -20.04 -19.07
C PRO A 134 4.85 -20.61 -17.79
N ALA A 135 4.20 -21.62 -17.22
CA ALA A 135 4.47 -22.20 -15.90
C ALA A 135 5.81 -22.98 -15.77
N THR A 136 6.77 -22.75 -16.67
CA THR A 136 7.96 -23.60 -16.84
C THR A 136 9.24 -23.07 -16.18
N GLU A 137 9.22 -21.92 -15.50
CA GLU A 137 10.40 -21.35 -14.82
C GLU A 137 10.31 -21.40 -13.28
N LEU A 138 9.65 -22.41 -12.72
CA LEU A 138 9.54 -22.62 -11.26
C LEU A 138 10.33 -23.82 -10.73
N GLU A 139 11.21 -24.40 -11.55
CA GLU A 139 12.15 -25.44 -11.13
C GLU A 139 13.58 -24.88 -11.17
N ILE A 140 14.04 -24.26 -10.08
CA ILE A 140 15.47 -24.17 -9.78
C ILE A 140 15.68 -24.58 -8.31
N GLU A 141 16.16 -25.81 -8.20
CA GLU A 141 17.11 -26.39 -7.24
C GLU A 141 16.78 -26.30 -5.73
N LEU A 142 16.21 -27.40 -5.24
CA LEU A 142 16.54 -27.94 -3.92
C LEU A 142 17.87 -28.69 -4.05
N ASP A 143 18.90 -28.20 -3.37
CA ASP A 143 19.93 -29.00 -2.70
C ASP A 143 20.21 -28.38 -1.33
#